data_AF-A0A6L7NJK4-F1
#
_entry.id   AF-A0A6L7NJK4-F1
#
_cell.length_a   1.000
_cell.length_b   1.000
_cell.length_c   1.000
_cell.angle_alpha   90.00
_cell.angle_beta   90.00
_cell.angle_gamma   90.00
#
_symmetry.space_group_name_H-M   'P 1'
#
loop_
_entity.id
_entity.type
_entity.pdbx_description
1 polymer ?
#
loop_
_entity_poly.entity_id
_entity_poly.type
_entity_poly.pdbx_seq_one_letter_code
_entity_poly.pdbx_strand_id
1 'polypeptide(L)' 'MLQAGDAMPEFTLRDPEREKFTDANLRGAIAVVAFYPMSFTGG' A
#
# COMPACT_ATOMS: atom_id res chain seq x y z
N MET A 1 -8.21 -2.61 13.77
CA MET A 1 -7.54 -1.30 13.73
C MET A 1 -6.06 -1.57 13.95
N LEU A 2 -5.18 -1.08 13.09
CA LEU A 2 -3.73 -1.32 13.24
C LEU A 2 -3.18 -0.45 14.37
N GLN A 3 -2.23 -1.00 15.13
CA GLN A 3 -1.52 -0.31 16.19
C GLN A 3 -0.02 -0.23 15.88
N ALA A 4 0.69 0.68 16.56
CA ALA A 4 2.13 0.80 16.42
C ALA A 4 2.82 -0.48 16.92
N GLY A 5 3.70 -1.05 16.10
CA GLY A 5 4.39 -2.30 16.38
C GLY A 5 3.69 -3.55 15.82
N ASP A 6 2.46 -3.43 15.34
CA ASP A 6 1.80 -4.53 14.62
C ASP A 6 2.55 -4.86 13.33
N ALA A 7 2.58 -6.15 12.98
CA ALA A 7 3.04 -6.56 11.67
C ALA A 7 2.13 -6.00 10.57
N MET A 8 2.72 -5.60 9.44
CA MET A 8 1.95 -5.19 8.27
C MET A 8 1.07 -6.37 7.80
N PRO A 9 -0.25 -6.20 7.66
CA PRO A 9 -1.12 -7.24 7.16
C PRO A 9 -0.78 -7.56 5.69
N GLU A 10 -1.01 -8.81 5.29
CA GLU A 10 -0.92 -9.18 3.89
C GLU A 10 -1.96 -8.42 3.07
N PHE A 11 -1.55 -7.94 1.89
CA PHE A 11 -2.45 -7.29 0.95
C PHE A 11 -2.07 -7.60 -0.49
N THR A 12 -3.04 -7.43 -1.37
CA THR A 12 -2.81 -7.44 -2.82
C THR A 12 -3.60 -6.29 -3.43
N LEU A 13 -2.87 -5.41 -4.11
CA LEU A 13 -3.38 -4.24 -4.82
C LEU A 13 -2.92 -4.29 -6.28
N ARG A 14 -3.45 -3.37 -7.07
CA ARG A 14 -2.91 -3.05 -8.39
C ARG A 14 -2.25 -1.69 -8.36
N ASP A 15 -1.08 -1.60 -8.98
CA ASP A 15 -0.40 -0.33 -9.17
C ASP A 15 -0.99 0.46 -10.35
N PRO A 16 -0.48 1.67 -10.66
CA PRO A 16 -0.95 2.46 -11.80
C PRO A 16 -0.77 1.78 -13.17
N GLU A 17 0.21 0.89 -13.31
CA GLU A 17 0.49 0.12 -14.53
C GLU A 17 -0.37 -1.17 -14.61
N ARG A 18 -1.21 -1.39 -13.60
CA ARG A 18 -2.09 -2.56 -13.40
C ARG A 18 -1.33 -3.84 -13.08
N GLU A 19 -0.07 -3.74 -12.67
CA GLU A 19 0.70 -4.85 -12.17
C GLU A 19 0.28 -5.23 -10.74
N LYS A 20 0.61 -6.46 -10.35
CA LYS A 20 0.30 -6.98 -9.02
C LYS A 20 1.27 -6.37 -8.01
N PHE A 21 0.75 -5.74 -6.97
CA PHE A 21 1.52 -5.17 -5.87
C PHE A 21 1.08 -5.77 -4.53
N THR A 22 2.02 -6.22 -3.69
CA THR A 22 1.76 -6.88 -2.40
C THR A 22 2.63 -6.34 -1.27
N ASP A 23 2.35 -6.75 -0.02
CA ASP A 23 3.20 -6.43 1.14
C ASP A 23 4.65 -6.94 0.95
N ALA A 24 4.83 -8.04 0.22
CA ALA A 24 6.14 -8.62 -0.05
C ALA A 24 7.03 -7.66 -0.86
N ASN A 25 6.46 -6.82 -1.72
CA ASN A 25 7.20 -5.81 -2.49
C ASN A 25 7.81 -4.71 -1.60
N LEU A 26 7.34 -4.55 -0.36
CA LEU A 26 7.81 -3.53 0.58
C LEU A 26 8.84 -4.06 1.60
N ARG A 27 9.09 -5.37 1.63
CA ARG A 27 9.98 -5.98 2.64
C ARG A 27 11.43 -5.51 2.46
N GLY A 28 12.11 -5.22 3.57
CA GLY A 28 13.50 -4.76 3.57
C GLY A 28 13.68 -3.27 3.31
N ALA A 29 12.60 -2.53 3.03
CA ALA A 29 12.60 -1.08 2.90
C ALA A 29 11.76 -0.43 4.01
N ILE A 30 12.09 0.81 4.36
CA ILE A 30 11.20 1.67 5.16
C ILE A 30 10.17 2.23 4.19
N ALA A 31 8.90 1.85 4.35
CA ALA A 31 7.81 2.24 3.47
C ALA A 31 6.71 2.99 4.24
N VAL A 32 6.05 3.92 3.57
CA VAL A 32 4.87 4.64 4.07
C VAL A 32 3.70 4.33 3.14
N VAL A 33 2.61 3.79 3.70
CA VAL A 33 1.38 3.49 2.96
C VAL A 33 0.29 4.42 3.44
N ALA A 34 -0.28 5.20 2.53
CA ALA A 34 -1.35 6.15 2.80
C ALA A 34 -2.58 5.82 1.95
N PHE A 35 -3.74 5.71 2.59
CA PHE A 35 -5.02 5.54 1.92
C PHE A 35 -5.76 6.87 1.87
N TYR A 36 -6.27 7.21 0.70
CA TYR A 36 -7.09 8.40 0.50
C TYR A 36 -8.44 7.99 -0.12
N PRO A 37 -9.54 8.68 0.23
CA PRO A 37 -10.90 8.23 -0.09
C PRO A 37 -11.26 8.32 -1.58
N MET A 38 -10.62 9.21 -2.33
CA MET A 38 -10.83 9.37 -3.78
C MET A 38 -9.54 9.80 -4.46
N SER A 39 -9.22 9.19 -5.61
CA SER A 39 -8.19 9.71 -6.50
C SER A 39 -8.77 10.89 -7.29
N PHE A 40 -8.36 12.12 -6.96
CA PHE A 40 -8.58 13.24 -7.85
C PHE A 40 -7.54 13.19 -8.97
N THR A 41 -7.95 12.74 -10.14
CA THR A 41 -7.23 13.06 -11.37
C THR A 41 -7.67 14.48 -11.75
N GLY A 42 -6.89 15.49 -11.37
CA GLY A 42 -7.04 16.81 -11.99
C GLY A 42 -6.77 16.67 -13.48
N GLY A 43 -7.82 16.87 -14.28
CA GLY A 43 -7.71 17.04 -15.74
C GLY A 43 -7.43 18.49 -16.07
#